data_AF-F4C2V7-F1
#
_entry.id   AF-F4C2V7-F1
#
_cell.length_a   1.000
_cell.length_b   1.000
_cell.length_c   1.000
_cell.angle_alpha   90.00
_cell.angle_beta   90.00
_cell.angle_gamma   90.00
#
_symmetry.space_group_name_H-M   'P 1'
#
loop_
_entity.id
_entity.type
_entity.pdbx_description
1 polymer ?
#
loop_
_entity_poly.entity_id
_entity_poly.type
_entity_poly.pdbx_seq_one_letter_code
_entity_poly.pdbx_strand_id
1 'polypeptide(L)' 'MEYEEIPVAITPLEERRFDFDLMENQSFNYYRITCDGKVLYIDENFDYIEGDMPVEWRKPAIARLQTLIKAREHPDGP' A
#
# COMPACT_ATOMS: atom_id res chain seq x y z
N MET A 1 11.27 2.88 -2.53
CA MET A 1 10.57 3.51 -1.38
C MET A 1 10.00 2.37 -0.58
N GLU A 2 10.16 2.39 0.74
CA GLU A 2 9.81 1.25 1.58
C GLU A 2 9.19 1.79 2.88
N TYR A 3 8.01 1.29 3.24
CA TYR A 3 7.31 1.59 4.48
C TYR A 3 6.92 0.28 5.15
N GLU A 4 7.47 0.01 6.33
CA GLU A 4 7.25 -1.24 7.05
C GLU A 4 6.34 -1.05 8.26
N GLU A 5 5.64 -2.11 8.65
CA GLU A 5 4.81 -2.20 9.85
C GLU A 5 3.76 -1.07 9.98
N ILE A 6 3.26 -0.59 8.85
CA ILE A 6 2.32 0.52 8.82
C ILE A 6 0.95 0.04 9.30
N PRO A 7 0.37 0.68 10.32
CA PRO A 7 -0.97 0.35 10.78
C PRO A 7 -2.01 0.79 9.76
N VAL A 8 -2.88 -0.16 9.40
CA VAL A 8 -4.05 0.04 8.54
C VAL A 8 -5.26 -0.54 9.27
N ALA A 9 -6.25 0.32 9.55
CA ALA A 9 -7.54 -0.11 10.03
C ALA A 9 -8.32 -0.78 8.89
N ILE A 10 -8.52 -2.09 8.99
CA ILE A 10 -9.29 -2.89 8.05
C ILE A 10 -10.77 -2.81 8.38
N THR A 11 -11.08 -2.84 9.67
CA THR A 11 -12.42 -2.61 10.21
C THR A 11 -12.31 -1.69 11.43
N PRO A 12 -13.42 -1.19 11.98
CA PRO A 12 -13.40 -0.36 13.21
C PRO A 12 -12.79 -1.07 14.42
N LEU A 13 -12.68 -2.41 14.38
CA LEU A 13 -12.18 -3.24 15.48
C LEU A 13 -10.92 -4.03 15.11
N GLU A 14 -10.48 -3.98 13.85
CA GLU A 14 -9.33 -4.73 13.36
C GLU A 14 -8.34 -3.78 12.67
N GLU A 15 -7.14 -3.69 13.24
CA GLU A 15 -5.98 -3.05 12.65
C GLU A 15 -4.96 -4.14 12.28
N ARG A 16 -4.37 -4.01 11.10
CA ARG A 16 -3.28 -4.88 10.65
C ARG A 16 -2.08 -4.04 10.20
N ARG A 17 -0.90 -4.66 10.24
CA ARG A 17 0.37 -4.05 9.86
C ARG A 17 0.69 -4.44 8.41
N PHE A 18 0.92 -3.44 7.58
CA PHE A 18 1.22 -3.61 6.16
C PHE A 18 2.59 -3.06 5.85
N ASP A 19 3.29 -3.77 4.99
CA ASP A 19 4.53 -3.34 4.39
C ASP A 19 4.24 -2.88 2.95
N PHE A 20 4.80 -1.74 2.56
CA PHE A 20 4.61 -1.12 1.26
C PHE A 20 5.96 -0.85 0.60
N ASP A 21 6.18 -1.48 -0.54
CA ASP A 21 7.38 -1.36 -1.34
C ASP A 21 7.05 -0.75 -2.70
N LEU A 22 7.79 0.27 -3.12
CA LEU A 22 7.83 0.71 -4.51
C LEU A 22 8.88 -0.09 -5.25
N MET A 23 8.42 -0.89 -6.21
CA MET A 23 9.24 -1.67 -7.11
C MET A 23 9.32 -0.97 -8.47
N GLU A 24 10.51 -0.91 -9.02
CA GLU A 24 10.77 -0.34 -10.34
C GLU A 24 11.08 -1.48 -11.31
N ASN A 25 10.24 -1.67 -12.34
CA ASN A 25 10.57 -2.55 -13.46
C ASN A 25 11.11 -1.73 -14.63
N GLN A 26 11.76 -2.38 -15.58
CA GLN A 26 12.37 -1.72 -16.76
C GLN A 26 11.38 -0.89 -17.61
N SER A 27 10.07 -1.09 -17.43
CA SER A 27 9.03 -0.42 -18.23
C SER A 27 7.97 0.33 -17.42
N PHE A 28 7.82 0.06 -16.13
CA PHE A 28 6.83 0.74 -15.28
C PHE A 28 7.15 0.53 -13.80
N ASN A 29 6.62 1.43 -12.98
CA ASN A 29 6.70 1.36 -11.53
C ASN A 29 5.42 0.72 -10.99
N TYR A 30 5.58 -0.11 -9.96
CA TYR A 30 4.46 -0.77 -9.30
C TYR A 30 4.70 -0.84 -7.80
N TYR A 31 3.63 -0.81 -7.01
CA TYR A 31 3.71 -0.98 -5.57
C TYR A 31 3.40 -2.42 -5.20
N ARG A 32 4.20 -2.97 -4.29
CA ARG A 32 3.94 -4.22 -3.60
C ARG A 32 3.48 -3.92 -2.20
N ILE A 33 2.40 -4.55 -1.78
CA ILE A 33 1.80 -4.43 -0.46
C ILE A 33 1.79 -5.82 0.16
N THR A 34 2.41 -5.99 1.32
CA THR A 34 2.48 -7.27 2.03
C THR A 34 1.81 -7.15 3.40
N CYS A 35 1.06 -8.17 3.81
CA CYS A 35 0.48 -8.25 5.16
C CYS A 35 0.15 -9.72 5.49
N ASP A 36 0.62 -10.21 6.64
CA ASP A 36 0.29 -11.57 7.14
C ASP A 36 0.55 -12.68 6.08
N GLY A 37 1.65 -12.55 5.34
CA GLY A 37 2.01 -13.47 4.25
C GLY A 37 1.20 -13.33 2.95
N LYS A 38 0.21 -12.43 2.92
CA LYS A 38 -0.54 -12.06 1.71
C LYS A 38 0.17 -10.93 0.99
N VAL A 39 0.12 -10.97 -0.34
CA VAL A 39 0.73 -9.94 -1.20
C VAL A 39 -0.32 -9.39 -2.16
N LEU A 40 -0.19 -8.10 -2.45
CA LEU A 40 -0.95 -7.34 -3.43
C LEU A 40 0.02 -6.48 -4.24
N TYR A 41 -0.11 -6.53 -5.56
CA TYR A 41 0.62 -5.72 -6.49
C TYR A 41 -0.34 -4.78 -7.21
N ILE A 42 -0.01 -3.50 -7.22
CA ILE A 42 -0.79 -2.44 -7.87
C ILE A 42 0.15 -1.57 -8.70
N ASP A 43 -0.36 -0.94 -9.76
CA ASP A 43 0.45 -0.04 -10.58
C ASP A 43 0.55 1.36 -9.94
N GLU A 44 1.22 2.28 -10.63
CA GLU A 44 1.36 3.67 -10.21
C GLU A 44 0.02 4.42 -10.06
N ASN A 45 -1.02 4.01 -10.79
CA ASN A 45 -2.38 4.54 -10.69
C ASN A 45 -3.20 3.89 -9.56
N PHE A 46 -2.58 3.00 -8.77
CA PHE A 46 -3.22 2.21 -7.72
C PHE A 46 -4.29 1.23 -8.23
N ASP A 47 -4.25 0.89 -9.52
CA ASP A 47 -5.07 -0.14 -10.12
C ASP A 47 -4.49 -1.52 -9.80
N TYR A 48 -5.38 -2.49 -9.65
CA TYR A 48 -4.99 -3.85 -9.29
C TYR A 48 -4.25 -4.53 -10.44
N ILE A 49 -3.04 -5.03 -10.17
CA ILE A 49 -2.30 -5.89 -11.09
C ILE A 49 -2.57 -7.36 -10.73
N GLU A 50 -2.12 -7.79 -9.55
CA GLU A 50 -2.21 -9.18 -9.10
C GLU A 50 -2.08 -9.31 -7.57
N GLY A 51 -2.42 -10.48 -7.01
CA GLY A 51 -2.20 -10.78 -5.60
C GLY A 51 -3.32 -11.56 -4.92
N ASP A 52 -2.98 -12.21 -3.81
CA ASP A 52 -3.86 -13.07 -3.01
C ASP A 52 -4.46 -12.34 -1.79
N MET A 53 -4.15 -11.05 -1.62
CA MET A 53 -4.73 -10.23 -0.56
C MET A 53 -6.26 -10.14 -0.71
N PRO A 54 -7.06 -10.35 0.35
CA PRO A 54 -8.51 -10.27 0.27
C PRO A 54 -8.99 -8.84 -0.01
N VAL A 55 -10.07 -8.71 -0.79
CA VAL A 55 -10.60 -7.42 -1.29
C VAL A 55 -10.88 -6.41 -0.18
N GLU A 56 -11.33 -6.90 0.98
CA GLU A 56 -11.61 -6.10 2.17
C GLU A 56 -10.35 -5.38 2.69
N TRP A 57 -9.17 -5.95 2.48
CA TRP A 57 -7.91 -5.35 2.92
C TRP A 57 -7.29 -4.46 1.85
N ARG A 58 -7.55 -4.75 0.56
CA ARG A 58 -6.98 -3.99 -0.57
C ARG A 58 -7.34 -2.51 -0.48
N LYS A 59 -8.63 -2.19 -0.32
CA LYS A 59 -9.12 -0.80 -0.27
C LYS A 59 -8.46 0.03 0.84
N PRO A 60 -8.50 -0.38 2.13
CA PRO A 60 -7.87 0.40 3.19
C PRO A 60 -6.35 0.45 3.06
N ALA A 61 -5.69 -0.62 2.58
CA ALA A 61 -4.25 -0.60 2.36
C ALA A 61 -3.83 0.40 1.27
N ILE A 62 -4.52 0.41 0.12
CA ILE A 62 -4.28 1.35 -0.98
C ILE A 62 -4.50 2.80 -0.50
N ALA A 63 -5.60 3.06 0.23
CA ALA A 63 -5.90 4.39 0.76
C ALA A 63 -4.81 4.88 1.74
N ARG A 64 -4.25 3.97 2.55
CA ARG A 64 -3.14 4.30 3.45
C ARG A 64 -1.88 4.63 2.67
N LEU A 65 -1.53 3.83 1.67
CA LEU A 65 -0.39 4.07 0.80
C LEU A 65 -0.47 5.44 0.11
N GLN A 66 -1.63 5.79 -0.45
CA GLN A 66 -1.86 7.11 -1.06
C GLN A 66 -1.60 8.25 -0.07
N THR A 67 -1.98 8.07 1.20
CA THR A 67 -1.73 9.05 2.26
C THR A 67 -0.24 9.17 2.55
N LEU A 68 0.49 8.06 2.62
CA LEU A 68 1.94 8.04 2.85
C LEU A 68 2.71 8.73 1.72
N ILE A 69 2.32 8.47 0.46
CA ILE A 69 2.92 9.09 -0.71
C ILE A 69 2.67 10.60 -0.68
N LYS A 70 1.43 11.04 -0.47
CA LYS A 70 1.09 12.46 -0.36
C LYS A 70 1.84 13.17 0.76
N ALA A 71 1.97 12.54 1.93
CA ALA A 71 2.72 13.09 3.05
C ALA A 71 4.22 13.22 2.77
N ARG A 72 4.76 12.39 1.86
CA ARG A 72 6.16 12.50 1.42
C ARG A 72 6.34 13.56 0.34
N GLU A 73 5.40 13.69 -0.59
CA GLU A 73 5.44 14.71 -1.66
C GLU A 73 5.23 16.13 -1.11
N HIS A 74 4.51 16.25 -0.01
CA HIS A 74 4.35 17.47 0.77
C HIS A 74 4.92 17.28 2.19
N PRO A 75 6.26 17.28 2.37
CA PRO A 75 6.87 17.24 3.71
C PRO A 75 6.54 18.52 4.51
N ASP A 76 6.19 19.59 3.80
CA ASP A 76 5.62 20.83 4.31
C ASP A 76 4.09 20.78 4.13
N GLY A 77 3.38 20.36 5.18
CA GLY A 77 1.99 20.76 5.37
C GLY A 77 1.94 22.05 6.21
N PRO A 78 0.96 22.94 5.97
CA PRO A 78 0.90 24.36 6.37
C PRO A 78 1.00 24.70 7.87
#